data_AF-A0A519VS75-F1
#
_entry.id   AF-A0A519VS75-F1
#
_cell.length_a   1.000
_cell.length_b   1.000
_cell.length_c   1.000
_cell.angle_alpha   90.00
_cell.angle_beta   90.00
_cell.angle_gamma   90.00
#
_symmetry.space_group_name_H-M   'P 1'
#
loop_
_entity.id
_entity.type
_entity.pdbx_description
1 polymer ?
#
loop_
_entity_poly.entity_id
_entity_poly.type
_entity_poly.pdbx_seq_one_letter_code
_entity_poly.pdbx_strand_id
1 'polypeptide(L)'
;LDRFFLTGEKGFAELLPSTGYGPIKGRTHKGELNQPEPTHQTVQMDEMAQIIFEDKKPLVPVNGEEGLKDMKIIDAIYLAVKTGKKIDLKA
;
A
#
# COMPACT_ATOMS: atom_id res chain seq x y z
N LEU A 1 16.04 3.31 -1.15
CA LEU A 1 15.53 3.85 0.12
C LEU A 1 14.06 3.46 0.22
N ASP A 2 13.70 2.66 1.21
CA ASP A 2 12.32 2.26 1.49
C ASP A 2 11.61 3.42 2.23
N ARG A 3 11.07 4.36 1.47
CA ARG A 3 10.47 5.60 1.98
C ARG A 3 9.14 5.82 1.30
N PHE A 4 8.11 6.07 2.10
CA PHE A 4 6.83 6.57 1.64
C PHE A 4 6.61 7.97 2.20
N PHE A 5 6.43 8.97 1.34
CA PHE A 5 6.20 10.35 1.75
C PHE A 5 4.95 10.91 1.08
N LEU A 6 3.96 11.24 1.88
CA LEU A 6 2.70 11.84 1.47
C LEU A 6 2.69 13.29 1.94
N THR A 7 2.41 14.23 1.03
CA THR A 7 2.27 15.65 1.37
C THR A 7 0.96 16.20 0.81
N GLY A 8 0.41 17.21 1.49
CA GLY A 8 -0.76 17.94 1.07
C GLY A 8 -0.79 19.32 1.72
N GLU A 9 -1.84 20.09 1.43
CA GLU A 9 -1.96 21.49 1.88
C GLU A 9 -1.85 21.67 3.40
N LYS A 10 -2.28 20.65 4.17
CA LYS A 10 -2.31 20.69 5.64
C LYS A 10 -1.10 20.01 6.30
N GLY A 11 -0.05 19.69 5.54
CA GLY A 11 1.18 19.08 6.04
C GLY A 11 1.48 17.71 5.41
N PHE A 12 2.28 16.91 6.10
CA PHE A 12 2.80 15.64 5.57
C PHE A 12 2.58 14.45 6.51
N ALA A 13 2.72 13.25 5.93
CA ALA A 13 2.89 11.97 6.59
C ALA A 13 4.04 11.19 5.90
N GLU A 14 4.85 10.50 6.69
CA GLU A 14 6.02 9.77 6.22
C GLU A 14 6.13 8.42 6.92
N LEU A 15 6.56 7.41 6.18
CA LEU A 15 7.10 6.16 6.69
C LEU A 15 8.54 5.99 6.20
N LEU A 16 9.47 5.72 7.13
CA LEU A 16 10.90 5.50 6.85
C LEU A 16 11.57 4.69 7.98
N PRO A 17 11.79 3.37 7.82
CA PRO A 17 11.43 2.53 6.68
C PRO A 17 9.91 2.31 6.58
N SER A 18 9.42 1.92 5.41
CA SER A 18 7.98 1.87 5.10
C SER A 18 7.40 0.48 4.85
N THR A 19 8.11 -0.38 4.10
CA THR A 19 7.60 -1.66 3.61
C THR A 19 8.52 -2.84 3.95
N GLY A 20 9.65 -2.59 4.62
CA GLY A 20 10.54 -3.63 5.13
C GLY A 20 9.98 -4.41 6.33
N TYR A 21 10.71 -5.45 6.74
CA TYR A 21 10.32 -6.33 7.87
C TYR A 21 10.49 -5.72 9.27
N GLY A 22 11.00 -4.49 9.37
CA GLY A 22 10.93 -3.68 10.59
C GLY A 22 12.24 -3.04 11.06
N PRO A 23 12.15 -2.15 12.07
CA PRO A 23 10.92 -1.52 12.56
C PRO A 23 10.41 -0.44 11.60
N ILE A 24 9.10 -0.36 11.37
CA ILE A 24 8.48 0.65 10.49
C ILE A 24 8.27 1.92 11.30
N LYS A 25 8.92 3.02 10.89
CA LYS A 25 8.85 4.28 11.62
C LYS A 25 7.99 5.27 10.86
N GLY A 26 6.95 5.76 11.51
CA GLY A 26 6.07 6.77 10.97
C GLY A 26 6.21 8.12 11.65
N ARG A 27 6.07 9.20 10.88
CA ARG A 27 5.90 10.55 11.44
C ARG A 27 4.99 11.40 10.57
N THR A 28 4.41 12.42 11.18
CA THR A 28 3.58 13.42 10.51
C THR A 28 4.06 14.81 10.89
N HIS A 29 3.48 15.83 10.24
CA HIS A 29 3.65 17.22 10.66
C HIS A 29 3.20 17.50 12.11
N LYS A 30 2.48 16.58 12.76
CA LYS A 30 2.05 16.69 14.17
C LYS A 30 2.91 15.90 15.15
N GLY A 31 3.95 15.20 14.68
CA GLY A 31 4.81 14.35 15.49
C GLY A 31 4.83 12.90 15.02
N GLU A 32 5.48 12.05 15.83
CA GLU A 32 5.72 10.63 15.53
C GLU A 32 4.44 9.78 15.62
N LEU A 33 4.37 8.73 14.81
CA LEU A 33 3.32 7.72 14.88
C LEU A 33 3.77 6.59 15.79
N ASN A 34 3.31 6.62 17.04
CA ASN A 34 3.62 5.62 18.07
C ASN A 34 2.53 4.56 18.17
N GLN A 35 2.28 3.86 17.06
CA GLN A 35 1.32 2.75 17.02
C GLN A 35 2.03 1.42 17.28
N PRO A 36 1.32 0.39 17.78
CA PRO A 36 1.87 -0.95 17.85
C PRO A 36 2.34 -1.42 16.47
N GLU A 37 3.49 -2.07 16.42
CA GLU A 37 4.03 -2.72 15.21
C GLU A 37 3.75 -4.23 15.32
N PRO A 38 2.56 -4.73 14.92
CA PRO A 38 2.31 -6.16 14.90
C PRO A 38 3.15 -6.84 13.82
N THR A 39 3.35 -8.14 13.92
CA THR A 39 3.93 -8.92 12.83
C THR A 39 2.94 -8.95 11.66
N HIS A 40 3.19 -8.16 10.63
CA HIS A 40 2.28 -7.96 9.49
C HIS A 40 1.90 -9.28 8.80
N GLN A 41 2.84 -10.23 8.71
CA GLN A 41 2.59 -11.54 8.11
C GLN A 41 1.59 -12.36 8.93
N THR A 42 1.67 -12.31 10.27
CA THR A 42 0.71 -13.01 11.15
C THR A 42 -0.69 -12.43 10.94
N VAL A 43 -0.81 -11.10 10.98
CA VAL A 43 -2.10 -10.43 10.72
C VAL A 43 -2.64 -10.80 9.34
N GLN A 44 -1.80 -10.84 8.31
CA GLN A 44 -2.21 -11.23 6.96
C GLN A 44 -2.74 -12.67 6.91
N MET A 45 -2.04 -13.62 7.54
CA MET A 45 -2.48 -15.04 7.56
C MET A 45 -3.79 -15.20 8.34
N ASP A 46 -3.93 -14.54 9.50
CA ASP A 46 -5.12 -14.62 10.34
C ASP A 46 -6.34 -14.02 9.62
N GLU A 47 -6.18 -12.87 8.96
CA GLU A 47 -7.23 -12.25 8.16
C GLU A 47 -7.66 -13.16 7.00
N MET A 48 -6.72 -13.81 6.31
CA MET A 48 -7.05 -14.78 5.26
C MET A 48 -7.78 -16.01 5.80
N ALA A 49 -7.38 -16.52 6.97
CA ALA A 49 -8.07 -17.65 7.61
C ALA A 49 -9.52 -17.28 7.96
N GLN A 50 -9.77 -16.09 8.51
CA GLN A 50 -11.12 -15.62 8.83
C GLN A 50 -11.98 -15.42 7.58
N ILE A 51 -11.40 -14.94 6.47
CA ILE A 51 -12.13 -14.85 5.20
C ILE A 51 -12.61 -16.24 4.75
N ILE A 52 -11.78 -17.27 4.90
CA ILE A 52 -12.08 -18.63 4.43
C ILE A 52 -13.05 -19.37 5.38
N PHE A 53 -12.80 -19.30 6.69
CA PHE A 53 -13.51 -20.11 7.68
C PHE A 53 -14.74 -19.42 8.26
N GLU A 54 -14.79 -18.09 8.23
CA GLU A 54 -15.83 -17.29 8.91
C GLU A 54 -16.62 -16.40 7.93
N ASP A 55 -16.39 -16.54 6.62
CA ASP A 55 -16.97 -15.67 5.58
C ASP A 55 -16.74 -14.17 5.84
N LYS A 56 -15.64 -13.84 6.53
CA LYS A 56 -15.28 -12.45 6.84
C LYS A 56 -15.10 -11.68 5.53
N LYS A 57 -15.69 -10.47 5.47
CA LYS A 57 -15.51 -9.54 4.35
C LYS A 57 -14.39 -8.56 4.67
N PRO A 58 -13.31 -8.51 3.88
CA PRO A 58 -12.23 -7.58 4.13
C PRO A 58 -12.67 -6.14 3.77
N LEU A 59 -12.15 -5.15 4.50
CA LEU A 59 -12.44 -3.74 4.25
C LEU A 59 -11.94 -3.29 2.87
N VAL A 60 -10.77 -3.80 2.49
CA VAL A 60 -10.16 -3.62 1.17
C VAL A 60 -10.17 -4.96 0.46
N PRO A 61 -10.54 -5.03 -0.83
CA PRO A 61 -10.43 -6.28 -1.58
C PRO A 61 -8.99 -6.82 -1.53
N VAL A 62 -8.83 -8.03 -0.99
CA VAL A 62 -7.56 -8.77 -0.99
C VAL A 62 -7.62 -9.94 -1.98
N ASN A 63 -8.45 -9.80 -3.01
CA ASN A 63 -8.65 -10.79 -4.06
C ASN A 63 -7.80 -10.43 -5.30
N GLY A 64 -7.88 -11.28 -6.33
CA GLY A 64 -7.14 -11.07 -7.58
C GLY A 64 -7.54 -9.80 -8.34
N GLU A 65 -8.70 -9.20 -8.07
CA GLU A 65 -9.13 -7.97 -8.75
C GLU A 65 -8.28 -6.77 -8.33
N GLU A 66 -7.84 -6.70 -7.08
CA GLU A 66 -6.94 -5.64 -6.62
C GLU A 66 -5.58 -5.76 -7.28
N GLY A 67 -5.01 -6.97 -7.34
CA GLY A 67 -3.78 -7.22 -8.08
C GLY A 67 -3.89 -6.92 -9.58
N LEU A 68 -5.06 -7.18 -10.19
CA LEU A 68 -5.30 -6.82 -11.59
C LEU A 68 -5.30 -5.31 -11.81
N LYS A 69 -5.81 -4.50 -10.86
CA LYS A 69 -5.73 -3.04 -10.95
C LYS A 69 -4.28 -2.58 -10.95
N ASP A 70 -3.45 -3.12 -10.05
CA ASP A 70 -2.02 -2.80 -10.01
C ASP A 70 -1.31 -3.14 -11.33
N MET A 71 -1.61 -4.31 -11.90
CA MET A 71 -1.01 -4.71 -13.20
C MET A 71 -1.38 -3.75 -14.33
N LYS A 72 -2.61 -3.23 -14.38
CA LYS A 72 -3.00 -2.24 -15.39
C LYS A 72 -2.19 -0.95 -15.30
N ILE A 73 -1.89 -0.50 -14.08
CA ILE A 73 -1.05 0.68 -13.86
C ILE A 73 0.40 0.39 -14.27
N ILE A 74 0.93 -0.78 -13.89
CA ILE A 74 2.28 -1.19 -14.25
C ILE A 74 2.47 -1.24 -15.76
N ASP A 75 1.53 -1.85 -16.50
CA ASP A 75 1.56 -1.90 -17.96
C ASP A 75 1.54 -0.49 -18.58
N ALA A 76 0.72 0.42 -18.03
CA ALA A 76 0.67 1.81 -18.49
C ALA A 76 1.98 2.56 -18.21
N ILE A 77 2.64 2.32 -17.07
CA ILE A 77 3.96 2.88 -16.75
C ILE A 77 4.99 2.39 -17.78
N TYR A 78 5.03 1.08 -18.07
CA TYR A 78 5.94 0.53 -19.08
C TYR A 78 5.68 1.12 -20.47
N LEU A 79 4.42 1.29 -20.85
CA LEU A 79 4.06 1.90 -22.14
C LEU A 79 4.44 3.39 -22.19
N ALA A 80 4.25 4.14 -21.10
CA ALA A 80 4.65 5.54 -21.00
C ALA A 80 6.16 5.70 -21.18
N VAL A 81 6.96 4.86 -20.50
CA VAL A 81 8.43 4.84 -20.63
C VAL A 81 8.85 4.51 -22.07
N LYS A 82 8.23 3.49 -22.68
CA LYS A 82 8.57 3.05 -24.04
C LYS A 82 8.25 4.10 -25.10
N THR A 83 7.16 4.86 -24.92
CA THR A 83 6.65 5.81 -25.92
C THR A 83 7.06 7.26 -25.68
N GLY A 84 7.49 7.59 -24.45
CA GLY A 84 7.71 8.96 -24.01
C GLY A 84 6.44 9.79 -23.91
N LYS A 85 5.25 9.16 -23.90
CA LYS A 85 3.94 9.83 -23.89
C LYS A 85 3.18 9.53 -22.60
N LYS A 86 2.31 10.46 -22.20
CA LYS A 86 1.32 10.21 -21.15
C LYS A 86 0.32 9.16 -21.65
N ILE A 87 0.06 8.14 -20.83
CA ILE A 87 -0.93 7.10 -21.11
C ILE A 87 -2.17 7.39 -20.27
N ASP A 88 -3.30 7.59 -20.94
CA ASP A 88 -4.58 7.76 -20.27
C ASP A 88 -5.14 6.38 -19.91
N LEU A 89 -5.48 6.22 -18.64
CA LEU A 89 -6.15 5.03 -18.14
C LEU A 89 -7.65 5.18 -18.34
N LYS A 90 -8.29 4.15 -18.89
CA LYS A 90 -9.76 4.09 -18.94
C LYS A 90 -10.27 3.71 -17.55
N ALA A 91 -11.25 4.48 -17.07
CA ALA A 91 -11.98 4.20 -15.84
C ALA A 91 -12.78 2.90 -15.96
#